data_AF-A0A9E5RJ76-F1
#
_entry.id   AF-A0A9E5RJ76-F1
#
_cell.length_a   1.000
_cell.length_b   1.000
_cell.length_c   1.000
_cell.angle_alpha   90.00
_cell.angle_beta   90.00
_cell.angle_gamma   90.00
#
_symmetry.space_group_name_H-M   'P 1'
#
loop_
_entity.id
_entity.type
_entity.pdbx_description
1 polymer ?
#
loop_
_entity_poly.entity_id
_entity_poly.type
_entity_poly.pdbx_seq_one_letter_code
_entity_poly.pdbx_strand_id
1 'polypeptide(L)'
;MFEIIEGTYQNGKIELSEQPQTTGDRIHVLVTFLNSSTIDPVKLRQFVDQLETIAGLQQGFEELNAGNTRSISQFDQEMQQKYGISD
;
A
#
# COMPACT_ATOMS: atom_id res chain seq x y z
N MET A 1 2.98 -1.06 0.05
CA MET A 1 1.99 -0.19 -0.62
C MET A 1 1.08 -1.08 -1.43
N PHE A 2 -0.23 -0.93 -1.31
CA PHE A 2 -1.16 -1.74 -2.10
C PHE A 2 -1.24 -1.14 -3.51
N GLU A 3 -1.12 -2.00 -4.50
CA GLU A 3 -1.28 -1.63 -5.92
C GLU A 3 -2.71 -2.00 -6.31
N ILE A 4 -3.50 -1.03 -6.78
CA ILE A 4 -4.83 -1.31 -7.33
C ILE A 4 -4.66 -1.42 -8.84
N ILE A 5 -4.95 -2.60 -9.37
CA ILE A 5 -4.93 -2.88 -10.80
C ILE A 5 -6.35 -3.22 -11.23
N GLU A 6 -6.85 -2.49 -12.22
CA GLU A 6 -8.13 -2.82 -12.83
C GLU A 6 -8.01 -4.11 -13.66
N GLY A 7 -9.09 -4.87 -13.74
CA GLY A 7 -9.10 -6.10 -14.50
C GLY A 7 -10.50 -6.47 -14.96
N THR A 8 -10.57 -7.19 -16.07
CA THR A 8 -11.82 -7.72 -16.58
C THR A 8 -11.97 -9.16 -16.10
N TYR A 9 -13.12 -9.46 -15.49
CA TYR A 9 -13.48 -10.84 -15.16
C TYR A 9 -14.36 -11.44 -16.26
N GLN A 10 -13.88 -12.50 -16.91
CA GLN A 10 -14.63 -13.22 -17.93
C GLN A 10 -14.32 -14.71 -17.86
N ASN A 11 -15.36 -15.55 -17.92
CA ASN A 11 -15.24 -17.01 -17.96
C ASN A 11 -14.37 -17.63 -16.85
N GLY A 12 -14.46 -17.09 -15.63
CA GLY A 12 -13.66 -17.58 -14.50
C GLY A 12 -12.20 -17.13 -14.48
N LYS A 13 -11.80 -16.25 -15.42
CA LYS A 13 -10.45 -15.68 -15.49
C LYS A 13 -10.49 -14.18 -15.23
N ILE A 14 -9.43 -13.67 -14.61
CA ILE A 14 -9.19 -12.24 -14.41
C ILE A 14 -8.06 -11.85 -15.35
N GLU A 15 -8.33 -10.93 -16.26
CA GLU A 15 -7.34 -10.31 -17.13
C GLU A 15 -7.03 -8.92 -16.59
N LEU A 16 -5.81 -8.73 -16.11
CA LEU A 16 -5.35 -7.44 -15.56
C LEU A 16 -5.10 -6.45 -16.69
N SER A 17 -5.45 -5.17 -16.49
CA SER A 17 -5.20 -4.10 -17.46
C SER A 17 -3.72 -3.78 -17.60
N GLU A 18 -2.94 -4.08 -16.57
CA GLU A 18 -1.49 -3.91 -16.53
C GLU A 18 -0.82 -5.02 -15.69
N GLN A 19 0.47 -5.20 -15.90
CA GLN A 19 1.25 -6.15 -15.13
C GLN A 19 1.65 -5.52 -13.78
N PRO A 20 1.38 -6.20 -12.64
CA PRO A 20 1.82 -5.69 -11.34
C PRO A 20 3.33 -5.51 -11.30
N GLN A 21 3.79 -4.36 -10.80
CA GLN A 21 5.22 -4.13 -10.58
C GLN A 21 5.72 -4.70 -9.25
N THR A 22 4.80 -5.17 -8.40
CA THR A 22 5.13 -5.81 -7.13
C THR A 22 6.05 -7.03 -7.35
N THR A 23 7.27 -6.97 -6.83
CA THR A 23 8.27 -8.06 -6.93
C THR A 23 8.41 -8.83 -5.63
N GLY A 24 8.37 -10.16 -5.68
CA GLY A 24 8.65 -11.08 -4.57
C GLY A 24 8.38 -12.54 -4.94
N ASP A 25 8.98 -13.50 -4.22
CA ASP A 25 8.80 -14.94 -4.47
C ASP A 25 7.35 -15.41 -4.31
N ARG A 26 6.55 -14.68 -3.52
CA ARG A 26 5.13 -14.96 -3.30
C ARG A 26 4.36 -13.66 -3.10
N ILE A 27 3.38 -13.41 -3.96
CA ILE A 27 2.51 -12.23 -3.91
C ILE A 27 1.13 -12.66 -3.38
N HIS A 28 0.62 -11.95 -2.38
CA HIS A 28 -0.74 -12.12 -1.89
C HIS A 28 -1.65 -11.08 -2.57
N VAL A 29 -2.76 -11.53 -3.15
CA VAL A 29 -3.69 -10.69 -3.92
C VAL A 29 -5.06 -10.67 -3.24
N LEU A 30 -5.63 -9.47 -3.07
CA LEU A 30 -7.02 -9.29 -2.68
C LEU A 30 -7.85 -9.00 -3.94
N VAL A 31 -8.77 -9.90 -4.28
CA VAL A 31 -9.67 -9.73 -5.44
C VAL A 31 -11.04 -9.29 -4.97
N THR A 32 -11.54 -8.19 -5.53
CA THR A 32 -12.92 -7.72 -5.30
C THR A 32 -13.66 -7.64 -6.63
N PHE A 33 -14.84 -8.25 -6.71
CA PHE A 33 -15.70 -8.17 -7.89
C PHE A 33 -16.63 -6.98 -7.78
N LEU A 34 -16.47 -6.04 -8.70
CA LEU A 34 -17.29 -4.84 -8.71
C LEU A 34 -18.42 -4.99 -9.72
N ASN A 35 -19.66 -4.85 -9.28
CA ASN A 35 -20.79 -4.65 -10.19
C ASN A 35 -20.90 -3.15 -10.51
N SER A 36 -20.73 -2.81 -11.79
CA SER A 36 -20.75 -1.43 -12.32
C SER A 36 -22.08 -0.71 -12.07
N SER A 37 -23.17 -1.43 -11.81
CA SER A 37 -24.48 -0.85 -11.51
C SER A 37 -24.68 -0.49 -10.03
N THR A 38 -23.78 -0.90 -9.13
CA THR A 38 -23.99 -0.74 -7.68
C THR A 38 -22.81 -0.12 -6.93
N ILE A 39 -21.67 0.10 -7.58
CA ILE A 39 -20.44 0.50 -6.90
C ILE A 39 -20.07 1.93 -7.23
N ASP A 40 -19.81 2.66 -6.14
CA ASP A 40 -19.22 3.98 -6.12
C ASP A 40 -17.68 3.83 -6.09
N PRO A 41 -16.96 4.20 -7.16
CA PRO A 41 -15.51 4.11 -7.22
C PRO A 41 -14.80 4.84 -6.09
N VAL A 42 -15.41 5.92 -5.56
CA VAL A 42 -14.85 6.70 -4.44
C VAL A 42 -14.83 5.86 -3.16
N LYS A 43 -15.90 5.10 -2.89
CA LYS A 43 -15.98 4.24 -1.70
C LYS A 43 -15.00 3.08 -1.76
N LEU A 44 -14.76 2.54 -2.95
CA LEU A 44 -13.74 1.49 -3.11
C LEU A 44 -12.35 2.03 -2.82
N ARG A 45 -12.02 3.23 -3.32
CA ARG A 45 -10.73 3.87 -3.02
C ARG A 45 -10.58 4.10 -1.52
N GLN A 46 -11.61 4.64 -0.86
CA GLN A 46 -11.63 4.82 0.60
C GLN A 46 -11.40 3.50 1.36
N PHE A 47 -11.98 2.40 0.90
CA PHE A 47 -11.76 1.10 1.50
C PHE A 47 -10.30 0.63 1.36
N VAL A 48 -9.69 0.83 0.20
CA VAL A 48 -8.25 0.51 0.02
C VAL A 48 -7.38 1.39 0.90
N ASP A 49 -7.65 2.68 0.99
CA ASP A 49 -6.90 3.60 1.87
C ASP A 49 -7.02 3.17 3.35
N GLN A 50 -8.17 2.64 3.77
CA GLN A 50 -8.35 2.06 5.11
C GLN A 50 -7.51 0.80 5.32
N LEU A 51 -7.45 -0.11 4.33
CA LEU A 51 -6.60 -1.29 4.40
C LEU A 51 -5.11 -0.93 4.47
N GLU A 52 -4.67 0.07 3.69
CA GLU A 52 -3.32 0.63 3.75
C GLU A 52 -2.99 1.19 5.13
N THR A 53 -3.93 1.94 5.70
CA THR A 53 -3.77 2.51 7.05
C THR A 53 -3.62 1.41 8.09
N ILE A 54 -4.45 0.36 8.05
CA ILE A 54 -4.37 -0.76 8.99
C ILE A 54 -3.03 -1.49 8.86
N ALA A 55 -2.57 -1.77 7.63
CA ALA A 55 -1.30 -2.43 7.39
C ALA A 55 -0.11 -1.59 7.88
N GLY A 56 -0.11 -0.27 7.61
CA GLY A 56 0.93 0.64 8.07
C GLY A 56 1.00 0.73 9.60
N LEU A 57 -0.15 0.74 10.28
CA LEU A 57 -0.19 0.70 11.75
C LEU A 57 0.36 -0.61 12.31
N GLN A 58 -0.01 -1.75 11.73
CA GLN A 58 0.53 -3.06 12.14
C GLN A 58 2.05 -3.10 12.02
N GLN A 59 2.59 -2.67 10.88
CA GLN A 59 4.03 -2.55 10.68
C GLN A 59 4.69 -1.62 11.71
N GLY A 60 4.11 -0.45 11.96
CA GLY A 60 4.63 0.48 12.97
C GLY A 60 4.67 -0.12 14.38
N PHE A 61 3.68 -0.94 14.76
CA PHE A 61 3.71 -1.68 16.02
C PHE A 61 4.81 -2.76 16.04
N GLU A 62 5.04 -3.47 14.93
CA GLU A 62 6.12 -4.45 14.84
C GLU A 62 7.50 -3.78 15.00
N GLU A 63 7.72 -2.65 14.32
CA GLU A 63 8.95 -1.86 14.43
C GLU A 63 9.16 -1.34 15.86
N LEU A 64 8.11 -0.81 16.49
CA LEU A 64 8.15 -0.37 17.88
C LEU A 64 8.50 -1.50 18.83
N ASN A 65 7.83 -2.65 18.71
CA ASN A 65 8.05 -3.81 19.57
C ASN A 65 9.44 -4.45 19.38
N ALA A 66 10.00 -4.35 18.18
CA ALA A 66 11.37 -4.78 17.88
C ALA A 66 12.44 -3.79 18.39
N GLY A 67 12.05 -2.62 18.88
CA GLY A 67 12.97 -1.54 19.25
C GLY A 67 13.58 -0.81 18.05
N ASN A 68 13.06 -1.05 16.83
CA ASN A 68 13.48 -0.41 15.58
C ASN A 68 12.87 0.99 15.46
N THR A 69 13.15 1.84 16.45
CA THR A 69 12.74 3.24 16.46
C THR A 69 13.96 4.14 16.37
N ARG A 70 13.77 5.37 15.89
CA ARG A 70 14.82 6.40 15.87
C ARG A 70 14.34 7.63 16.63
N SER A 71 15.28 8.37 17.21
CA SER A 71 14.95 9.68 17.79
C SER A 71 14.62 10.69 16.69
N ILE A 72 13.88 11.74 17.06
CA ILE A 72 13.58 12.86 16.16
C ILE A 72 14.89 13.54 15.70
N SER A 73 15.85 13.74 16.62
CA SER A 73 17.14 14.34 16.28
C SER A 73 17.94 13.55 15.24
N GLN A 74 17.88 12.22 15.30
CA GLN A 74 18.53 11.37 14.31
C GLN A 74 17.83 11.49 12.95
N PHE A 75 16.49 11.51 12.95
CA PHE A 75 15.72 11.71 11.72
C PHE A 75 16.03 13.05 11.06
N ASP A 76 16.09 14.14 11.82
CA ASP A 76 16.38 15.47 11.30
C ASP A 76 17.76 15.49 10.61
N GLN A 77 18.77 14.93 11.27
CA GLN A 77 20.12 14.84 10.72
C GLN A 77 20.18 13.99 9.45
N GLU A 78 19.48 12.87 9.40
CA GLU A 78 19.36 12.02 8.19
C GLU A 78 18.71 12.78 7.03
N MET A 79 17.63 13.53 7.29
CA MET A 79 16.93 14.29 6.25
C MET A 79 17.78 15.47 5.74
N GLN A 80 18.46 16.18 6.64
CA GLN A 80 19.40 17.25 6.28
C GLN A 80 20.54 16.72 5.40
N GLN A 81 21.13 15.56 5.75
CA GLN A 81 22.17 14.93 4.93
C GLN A 81 21.64 14.45 3.57
N LYS A 82 20.46 13.83 3.55
CA LYS A 82 19.90 13.23 2.34
C LYS A 82 19.44 14.27 1.32
N TYR A 83 18.86 15.37 1.77
CA TYR A 83 18.27 16.38 0.90
C TYR A 83 19.06 17.70 0.87
N GLY A 84 20.19 17.77 1.58
CA GLY A 84 21.01 18.97 1.65
C GLY A 84 20.28 20.16 2.27
N ILE A 85 19.27 19.91 3.11
CA ILE A 85 18.54 20.97 3.82
C ILE A 85 19.52 21.52 4.87
N SER A 86 20.18 22.62 4.51
CA SER A 86 20.89 23.46 5.48
C SER A 86 19.88 24.44 6.05
N ASP A 87 19.87 24.61 7.37
CA ASP A 87 19.07 25.66 8.04
C ASP A 87 19.39 27.06 7.49
#